data_AF-A0A208XHA3-F1
#
_entry.id   AF-A0A208XHA3-F1
#
_cell.length_a   1.000
_cell.length_b   1.000
_cell.length_c   1.000
_cell.angle_alpha   90.00
_cell.angle_beta   90.00
_cell.angle_gamma   90.00
#
_symmetry.space_group_name_H-M   'P 1'
#
loop_
_entity.id
_entity.type
_entity.pdbx_description
1 polymer ?
#
loop_
_entity_poly.entity_id
_entity_poly.type
_entity_poly.pdbx_seq_one_letter_code
_entity_poly.pdbx_strand_id
1 'polypeptide(L)'
;MDPPDELLVSVYTRWHQGSVIGGIVLCPALAISVIHFWHDFVIGIVLGMIGLLGPGLIAFRGFPSKDTVVVQPHGLAFSRRGWVPYSEILSYGADDYLKLKRAGRTTLLVAGRQTGHYARLCGQFIRSIEAWHASQPAGTPQAGRTRFYGGPLARTIGGLLVLGSFFAAWAAWSFTPPKIYLLAMGGTALVVGLAMLAGRKPSP
;
A
#
# COMPACT_ATOMS: atom_id res chain seq x y z
N MET A 1 35.58 -7.16 5.86
CA MET A 1 34.18 -7.16 5.36
C MET A 1 33.36 -6.45 6.41
N ASP A 2 32.80 -5.29 6.09
CA ASP A 2 31.88 -4.64 7.01
C ASP A 2 30.68 -5.56 7.27
N PRO A 3 30.16 -5.61 8.51
CA PRO A 3 28.98 -6.41 8.80
C PRO A 3 27.85 -5.97 7.86
N PRO A 4 27.04 -6.91 7.34
CA PRO A 4 25.94 -6.57 6.47
C PRO A 4 25.05 -5.53 7.15
N ASP A 5 24.85 -4.38 6.49
CA ASP A 5 24.02 -3.28 6.97
C ASP A 5 22.59 -3.78 7.23
N GLU A 6 22.26 -4.01 8.50
CA GLU A 6 20.93 -4.40 8.91
C GLU A 6 20.01 -3.17 8.96
N LEU A 7 18.98 -3.16 8.12
CA LEU A 7 18.07 -2.04 7.98
C LEU A 7 16.73 -2.31 8.68
N LEU A 8 16.34 -1.40 9.57
CA LEU A 8 15.02 -1.43 10.21
C LEU A 8 13.91 -1.10 9.21
N VAL A 9 12.98 -2.05 9.01
CA VAL A 9 11.91 -1.94 8.02
C VAL A 9 10.53 -2.34 8.56
N SER A 10 9.50 -1.87 7.87
CA SER A 10 8.13 -2.32 8.04
C SER A 10 7.71 -3.09 6.79
N VAL A 11 7.31 -4.34 6.95
CA VAL A 11 6.86 -5.23 5.89
C VAL A 11 5.35 -5.43 5.99
N TYR A 12 4.64 -4.87 5.02
CA TYR A 12 3.20 -5.07 4.88
C TYR A 12 2.89 -6.09 3.80
N THR A 13 1.66 -6.60 3.84
CA THR A 13 1.13 -7.58 2.88
C THR A 13 -0.23 -7.11 2.39
N ARG A 14 -0.78 -7.77 1.36
CA ARG A 14 -2.16 -7.50 0.92
C ARG A 14 -3.20 -7.69 2.02
N TRP A 15 -2.94 -8.54 3.01
CA TRP A 15 -3.81 -8.69 4.19
C TRP A 15 -3.93 -7.40 5.00
N HIS A 16 -2.83 -6.66 5.15
CA HIS A 16 -2.86 -5.37 5.84
C HIS A 16 -3.70 -4.36 5.06
N GLN A 17 -3.50 -4.26 3.74
CA GLN A 17 -4.29 -3.37 2.89
C GLN A 17 -5.78 -3.73 2.93
N GLY A 18 -6.09 -5.02 2.82
CA GLY A 18 -7.47 -5.53 2.91
C GLY A 18 -8.09 -5.28 4.28
N SER A 19 -7.32 -5.36 5.37
CA SER A 19 -7.83 -5.09 6.73
C SER A 19 -8.25 -3.64 6.93
N VAL A 20 -7.52 -2.69 6.35
CA VAL A 20 -7.88 -1.26 6.43
C VAL A 20 -9.17 -0.99 5.67
N ILE A 21 -9.27 -1.50 4.43
CA ILE A 21 -10.49 -1.37 3.62
C ILE A 21 -11.67 -2.06 4.32
N GLY A 22 -11.45 -3.28 4.82
CA GLY A 22 -12.44 -4.03 5.57
C GLY A 22 -12.94 -3.26 6.79
N GLY A 23 -12.04 -2.64 7.57
CA GLY A 23 -12.41 -1.83 8.73
C GLY A 23 -13.26 -0.62 8.36
N ILE A 24 -12.88 0.11 7.30
CA ILE A 24 -13.61 1.29 6.81
C ILE A 24 -15.02 0.92 6.33
N VAL A 25 -15.19 -0.26 5.74
CA VAL A 25 -16.51 -0.72 5.25
C VAL A 25 -17.35 -1.33 6.38
N LEU A 26 -16.78 -2.23 7.18
CA LEU A 26 -17.49 -2.98 8.20
C LEU A 26 -17.96 -2.09 9.35
N CYS A 27 -17.17 -1.10 9.76
CA CYS A 27 -17.53 -0.21 10.86
C CYS A 27 -18.88 0.49 10.65
N PRO A 28 -19.08 1.31 9.59
CA PRO A 28 -20.35 1.97 9.35
C PRO A 28 -21.46 0.97 9.01
N ALA A 29 -21.16 -0.10 8.25
CA ALA A 29 -22.16 -1.10 7.91
C ALA A 29 -22.78 -1.74 9.16
N LEU A 30 -21.96 -2.23 10.09
CA LEU A 30 -22.42 -2.85 11.33
C LEU A 30 -23.13 -1.84 12.25
N ALA A 31 -22.54 -0.65 12.45
CA ALA A 31 -23.12 0.36 13.32
C ALA A 31 -24.50 0.83 12.81
N ILE A 32 -24.61 1.16 11.52
CA ILE A 32 -25.86 1.63 10.91
C ILE A 32 -26.91 0.53 10.93
N SER A 33 -26.57 -0.72 10.58
CA SER A 33 -27.54 -1.82 10.61
C SER A 33 -28.14 -2.01 12.00
N VAL A 34 -27.33 -2.03 13.05
CA VAL A 34 -27.83 -2.26 14.42
C VAL A 34 -28.68 -1.09 14.91
N ILE A 35 -28.23 0.15 14.68
CA ILE A 35 -28.98 1.34 15.07
C ILE A 35 -30.31 1.40 14.31
N HIS A 36 -30.33 1.03 13.03
CA HIS A 36 -31.52 1.12 12.20
C HIS A 36 -32.53 0.01 12.51
N PHE A 37 -32.09 -1.25 12.63
CA PHE A 37 -32.98 -2.39 12.81
C PHE A 37 -33.32 -2.68 14.26
N TRP A 38 -32.40 -2.44 15.20
CA TRP A 38 -32.56 -2.81 16.61
C TRP A 38 -32.67 -1.59 17.54
N HIS A 39 -32.52 -0.37 17.01
CA HIS A 39 -32.63 0.89 17.75
C HIS A 39 -31.69 1.01 18.95
N ASP A 40 -30.63 0.19 18.99
CA ASP A 40 -29.64 0.17 20.07
C ASP A 40 -28.34 0.86 19.65
N PHE A 41 -28.13 2.05 20.19
CA PHE A 41 -26.93 2.84 19.94
C PHE A 41 -25.66 2.24 20.56
N VAL A 42 -25.77 1.63 21.74
CA VAL A 42 -24.61 1.10 22.46
C VAL A 42 -24.07 -0.12 21.72
N ILE A 43 -24.95 -1.05 21.37
CA ILE A 43 -24.55 -2.26 20.60
C ILE A 43 -24.03 -1.85 19.22
N GLY A 44 -24.65 -0.86 18.57
CA GLY A 44 -24.18 -0.34 17.29
C GLY A 44 -22.75 0.21 17.35
N ILE A 45 -22.42 0.98 18.38
CA ILE A 45 -21.06 1.48 18.60
C ILE A 45 -20.08 0.33 18.83
N VAL A 46 -20.43 -0.63 19.69
CA VAL A 46 -19.55 -1.77 20.01
C VAL A 46 -19.27 -2.61 18.77
N LEU A 47 -20.29 -2.97 18.00
CA LEU A 47 -20.12 -3.76 16.77
C LEU A 47 -19.41 -2.97 15.67
N GLY A 48 -19.64 -1.66 15.56
CA GLY A 48 -18.88 -0.78 14.68
C GLY A 48 -17.39 -0.78 15.00
N MET A 49 -17.04 -0.65 16.30
CA MET A 49 -15.66 -0.71 16.77
C MET A 49 -15.02 -2.08 16.51
N ILE A 50 -15.76 -3.18 16.69
CA ILE A 50 -15.29 -4.53 16.33
C ILE A 50 -15.04 -4.62 14.82
N GLY A 51 -15.95 -4.10 14.00
CA GLY A 51 -15.80 -4.04 12.54
C GLY A 51 -14.57 -3.24 12.12
N LEU A 52 -14.28 -2.12 12.80
CA LEU A 52 -13.13 -1.27 12.54
C LEU A 52 -11.80 -1.94 12.92
N LEU A 53 -11.72 -2.45 14.16
CA LEU A 53 -10.47 -2.91 14.76
C LEU A 53 -10.16 -4.38 14.46
N GLY A 54 -11.18 -5.22 14.40
CA GLY A 54 -11.06 -6.67 14.25
C GLY A 54 -10.21 -7.10 13.05
N PRO A 55 -10.49 -6.62 11.82
CA PRO A 55 -9.68 -6.96 10.66
C PRO A 55 -8.21 -6.58 10.82
N GLY A 56 -7.93 -5.40 11.39
CA GLY A 56 -6.58 -4.92 11.63
C GLY A 56 -5.84 -5.80 12.63
N LEU A 57 -6.47 -6.11 13.76
CA LEU A 57 -5.89 -6.99 14.78
C LEU A 57 -5.54 -8.37 14.22
N ILE A 58 -6.42 -8.96 13.39
CA ILE A 58 -6.16 -10.25 12.73
C ILE A 58 -4.96 -10.14 11.78
N ALA A 59 -4.92 -9.10 10.94
CA ALA A 59 -3.83 -8.92 9.97
C ALA A 59 -2.46 -8.72 10.65
N PHE A 60 -2.39 -7.86 11.66
CA PHE A 60 -1.13 -7.56 12.37
C PHE A 60 -0.67 -8.71 13.28
N ARG A 61 -1.59 -9.51 13.82
CA ARG A 61 -1.25 -10.71 14.60
C ARG A 61 -0.76 -11.84 13.71
N GLY A 62 -1.39 -12.06 12.54
CA GLY A 62 -0.97 -13.07 11.57
C GLY A 62 0.31 -12.70 10.82
N PHE A 63 0.56 -11.41 10.59
CA PHE A 63 1.74 -10.92 9.89
C PHE A 63 2.35 -9.69 10.58
N PRO A 64 3.22 -9.87 11.59
CA PRO A 64 3.90 -8.77 12.26
C PRO A 64 4.63 -7.87 11.25
N SER A 65 4.37 -6.56 11.31
CA SER A 65 4.90 -5.61 10.32
C SER A 65 6.35 -5.23 10.56
N LYS A 66 6.81 -5.22 11.82
CA LYS A 66 8.18 -4.82 12.18
C LYS A 66 9.16 -5.92 11.83
N ASP A 67 10.20 -5.59 11.07
CA ASP A 67 11.26 -6.52 10.69
C ASP A 67 12.59 -5.78 10.52
N THR A 68 13.66 -6.55 10.35
CA THR A 68 14.93 -6.07 9.85
C THR A 68 15.26 -6.81 8.56
N VAL A 69 15.96 -6.12 7.66
CA VAL A 69 16.34 -6.69 6.37
C VAL A 69 17.82 -6.46 6.11
N VAL A 70 18.46 -7.50 5.61
CA VAL A 70 19.81 -7.48 5.08
C VAL A 70 19.73 -7.78 3.58
N VAL A 71 20.30 -6.90 2.77
CA VAL A 71 20.44 -7.12 1.33
C VAL A 71 21.65 -8.01 1.10
N GLN A 72 21.45 -9.13 0.42
CA GLN A 72 22.50 -10.10 0.10
C GLN A 72 22.60 -10.30 -1.42
N PRO A 73 23.71 -10.86 -1.93
CA PRO A 73 23.93 -11.04 -3.37
C PRO A 73 22.87 -11.88 -4.09
N HIS A 74 22.18 -12.76 -3.37
CA HIS A 74 21.22 -13.72 -3.95
C HIS A 74 19.76 -13.46 -3.53
N GLY A 75 19.50 -12.40 -2.75
CA GLY A 75 18.18 -12.20 -2.13
C GLY A 75 18.16 -11.21 -0.97
N LEU A 76 17.05 -11.23 -0.25
CA LEU A 76 16.81 -10.43 0.95
C LEU A 76 16.65 -11.37 2.14
N ALA A 77 17.43 -11.16 3.19
CA ALA A 77 17.27 -11.88 4.45
C ALA A 77 16.48 -11.01 5.42
N PHE A 78 15.32 -11.49 5.83
CA PHE A 78 14.50 -10.86 6.86
C PHE A 78 14.64 -11.62 8.17
N SER A 79 14.79 -10.91 9.29
CA SER A 79 14.97 -11.55 10.60
C SER A 79 13.80 -12.45 11.00
N ARG A 80 12.55 -12.03 10.72
CA ARG A 80 11.35 -12.77 11.12
C ARG A 80 10.73 -13.58 10.00
N ARG A 81 10.92 -13.14 8.75
CA ARG A 81 10.28 -13.74 7.56
C ARG A 81 11.19 -14.68 6.78
N GLY A 82 12.45 -14.79 7.18
CA GLY A 82 13.44 -15.64 6.57
C GLY A 82 13.93 -15.11 5.22
N TRP A 83 14.46 -16.03 4.42
CA TRP A 83 15.13 -15.72 3.17
C TRP A 83 14.15 -15.54 2.00
N VAL A 84 14.35 -14.48 1.23
CA VAL A 84 13.63 -14.20 -0.01
C VAL A 84 14.63 -14.15 -1.17
N PRO A 85 14.81 -15.26 -1.91
CA PRO A 85 15.75 -15.29 -3.03
C PRO A 85 15.25 -14.44 -4.20
N TYR A 86 16.18 -13.89 -4.99
CA TYR A 86 15.84 -13.11 -6.18
C TYR A 86 15.12 -13.93 -7.26
N SER A 87 15.40 -15.23 -7.34
CA SER A 87 14.71 -16.16 -8.24
C SER A 87 13.21 -16.31 -7.96
N GLU A 88 12.75 -16.03 -6.74
CA GLU A 88 11.32 -16.05 -6.40
C GLU A 88 10.59 -14.75 -6.77
N ILE A 89 11.32 -13.68 -7.13
CA ILE A 89 10.75 -12.38 -7.43
C ILE A 89 10.31 -12.34 -8.89
N LEU A 90 9.00 -12.24 -9.12
CA LEU A 90 8.43 -12.08 -10.46
C LEU A 90 8.53 -10.64 -10.94
N SER A 91 8.25 -9.69 -10.05
CA SER A 91 8.38 -8.28 -10.34
C SER A 91 8.57 -7.48 -9.07
N TYR A 92 9.20 -6.31 -9.22
CA TYR A 92 9.41 -5.39 -8.11
C TYR A 92 9.01 -3.96 -8.47
N GLY A 93 8.68 -3.14 -7.48
CA GLY A 93 8.41 -1.71 -7.63
C GLY A 93 9.10 -0.94 -6.51
N ALA A 94 9.59 0.26 -6.80
CA ALA A 94 10.42 1.05 -5.87
C ALA A 94 9.97 2.51 -5.82
N ASP A 95 8.65 2.75 -5.89
CA ASP A 95 8.06 4.09 -5.86
C ASP A 95 8.02 4.61 -4.41
N ASP A 96 6.97 4.28 -3.66
CA ASP A 96 6.81 4.70 -2.24
C ASP A 96 7.28 3.66 -1.23
N TYR A 97 7.30 2.40 -1.65
CA TYR A 97 7.75 1.25 -0.89
C TYR A 97 8.34 0.23 -1.86
N LEU A 98 9.22 -0.62 -1.36
CA LEU A 98 9.77 -1.72 -2.12
C LEU A 98 8.71 -2.83 -2.20
N LYS A 99 7.99 -2.86 -3.32
CA LYS A 99 6.98 -3.86 -3.63
C LYS A 99 7.65 -5.08 -4.23
N LEU A 100 7.49 -6.26 -3.63
CA LEU A 100 8.04 -7.52 -4.12
C LEU A 100 6.90 -8.48 -4.43
N LYS A 101 6.63 -8.71 -5.72
CA LYS A 101 5.69 -9.74 -6.17
C LYS A 101 6.44 -11.06 -6.32
N ARG A 102 5.96 -12.10 -5.64
CA ARG A 102 6.62 -13.41 -5.60
C ARG A 102 5.72 -14.50 -6.19
N ALA A 103 6.31 -15.51 -6.81
CA ALA A 103 5.56 -16.65 -7.34
C ALA A 103 4.99 -17.49 -6.19
N GLY A 104 3.68 -17.80 -6.23
CA GLY A 104 3.02 -18.64 -5.21
C GLY A 104 3.03 -18.10 -3.77
N ARG A 105 3.56 -16.90 -3.53
CA ARG A 105 3.72 -16.30 -2.20
C ARG A 105 3.11 -14.90 -2.12
N THR A 106 2.80 -14.48 -0.90
CA THR A 106 2.21 -13.15 -0.66
C THR A 106 3.17 -12.04 -1.11
N THR A 107 2.60 -11.02 -1.78
CA THR A 107 3.33 -9.78 -2.12
C THR A 107 3.77 -9.07 -0.84
N LEU A 108 5.04 -8.66 -0.79
CA LEU A 108 5.60 -7.88 0.30
C LEU A 108 5.68 -6.41 -0.10
N LEU A 109 5.40 -5.52 0.84
CA LEU A 109 5.55 -4.08 0.69
C LEU A 109 6.49 -3.63 1.81
N VAL A 110 7.74 -3.31 1.46
CA VAL A 110 8.78 -3.01 2.44
C VAL A 110 9.02 -1.50 2.46
N ALA A 111 8.79 -0.89 3.62
CA ALA A 111 9.04 0.53 3.87
C ALA A 111 10.18 0.68 4.89
N GLY A 112 11.01 1.71 4.74
CA GLY A 112 12.00 2.07 5.76
C GLY A 112 11.30 2.62 7.01
N ARG A 113 11.72 2.18 8.20
CA ARG A 113 11.16 2.71 9.47
C ARG A 113 11.81 3.98 9.95
N GLN A 114 13.01 4.27 9.47
CA GLN A 114 13.77 5.47 9.79
C GLN A 114 14.05 6.26 8.52
N THR A 115 14.24 7.57 8.69
CA THR A 115 14.61 8.48 7.62
C THR A 115 15.86 7.95 6.90
N GLY A 116 15.80 7.89 5.57
CA GLY A 116 16.91 7.39 4.75
C GLY A 116 17.02 5.85 4.64
N HIS A 117 16.41 5.06 5.52
CA HIS A 117 16.46 3.59 5.42
C HIS A 117 15.80 3.06 4.16
N TYR A 118 14.69 3.68 3.74
CA TYR A 118 14.03 3.30 2.49
C TYR A 118 14.92 3.54 1.27
N ALA A 119 15.53 4.72 1.18
CA ALA A 119 16.41 5.06 0.07
C ALA A 119 17.65 4.15 0.03
N ARG A 120 18.26 3.87 1.19
CA ARG A 120 19.37 2.92 1.32
C ARG A 120 18.95 1.51 0.90
N LEU A 121 17.82 1.01 1.41
CA LEU A 121 17.28 -0.30 1.06
C LEU A 121 17.05 -0.42 -0.45
N CYS A 122 16.36 0.54 -1.06
CA CYS A 122 16.09 0.53 -2.49
C CYS A 122 17.37 0.58 -3.31
N GLY A 123 18.33 1.44 -2.94
CA GLY A 123 19.61 1.52 -3.63
C GLY A 123 20.44 0.24 -3.53
N GLN A 124 20.52 -0.36 -2.34
CA GLN A 124 21.20 -1.65 -2.14
C GLN A 124 20.50 -2.78 -2.91
N PHE A 125 19.16 -2.87 -2.82
CA PHE A 125 18.38 -3.89 -3.50
C PHE A 125 18.52 -3.80 -5.03
N ILE A 126 18.37 -2.61 -5.61
CA ILE A 126 18.46 -2.42 -7.07
C ILE A 126 19.84 -2.84 -7.58
N ARG A 127 20.92 -2.40 -6.94
CA ARG A 127 22.28 -2.81 -7.33
C ARG A 127 22.48 -4.32 -7.23
N SER A 128 21.99 -4.92 -6.14
CA SER A 128 22.17 -6.35 -5.90
C SER A 128 21.37 -7.23 -6.87
N ILE A 129 20.11 -6.88 -7.15
CA ILE A 129 19.29 -7.64 -8.10
C ILE A 129 19.78 -7.48 -9.55
N GLU A 130 20.29 -6.31 -9.93
CA GLU A 130 20.90 -6.09 -11.24
C GLU A 130 22.19 -6.90 -11.41
N ALA A 131 23.06 -6.90 -10.39
CA ALA A 131 24.26 -7.74 -10.37
C ALA A 131 23.90 -9.24 -10.46
N TRP A 132 22.87 -9.66 -9.73
CA TRP A 132 22.39 -11.04 -9.80
C TRP A 132 21.85 -11.38 -11.19
N HIS A 133 21.01 -10.53 -11.80
CA HIS A 133 20.52 -10.74 -13.18
C HIS A 133 21.65 -10.86 -14.19
N ALA A 134 22.70 -10.02 -14.08
CA ALA A 134 23.85 -10.07 -14.96
C ALA A 134 24.66 -11.38 -14.82
N SER A 135 24.62 -12.01 -13.65
CA SER A 135 25.26 -13.30 -13.40
C SER A 135 24.44 -14.53 -13.83
N GLN A 136 23.18 -14.35 -14.23
CA GLN A 136 22.31 -15.47 -14.60
C GLN A 136 22.54 -15.94 -16.05
N PRO A 137 22.36 -17.23 -16.34
CA PRO A 137 22.39 -17.76 -17.70
C PRO A 137 21.38 -17.07 -18.62
N ALA A 138 21.72 -16.97 -19.91
CA ALA A 138 20.81 -16.45 -20.93
C ALA A 138 19.50 -17.26 -20.97
N GLY A 139 18.36 -16.57 -20.97
CA GLY A 139 17.03 -17.18 -20.94
C GLY A 139 16.45 -17.38 -19.53
N THR A 140 17.21 -17.09 -18.46
CA THR A 140 16.65 -17.07 -17.09
C THR A 140 15.63 -15.93 -16.96
N PRO A 141 14.39 -16.20 -16.52
CA PRO A 141 13.39 -15.16 -16.30
C PRO A 141 13.89 -14.11 -15.29
N GLN A 142 13.96 -12.85 -15.71
CA GLN A 142 14.38 -11.74 -14.87
C GLN A 142 13.18 -11.05 -14.21
N ALA A 143 13.34 -10.61 -12.98
CA ALA A 143 12.32 -9.87 -12.25
C ALA A 143 12.09 -8.50 -12.92
N GLY A 144 10.89 -8.27 -13.46
CA GLY A 144 10.57 -7.01 -14.13
C GLY A 144 10.38 -5.84 -13.15
N ARG A 145 10.94 -4.67 -13.47
CA ARG A 145 10.65 -3.43 -12.73
C ARG A 145 9.29 -2.89 -13.14
N THR A 146 8.42 -2.68 -12.16
CA THR A 146 7.09 -2.09 -12.30
C THR A 146 7.05 -0.70 -11.70
N ARG A 147 6.25 0.19 -12.28
CA ARG A 147 5.98 1.54 -11.78
C ARG A 147 4.47 1.72 -11.64
N PHE A 148 4.04 2.19 -10.48
CA PHE A 148 2.64 2.56 -10.25
C PHE A 148 2.37 3.90 -10.90
N TYR A 149 3.13 4.94 -10.54
CA TYR A 149 3.02 6.26 -11.16
C TYR A 149 3.42 6.18 -12.64
N GLY A 150 2.55 6.70 -13.51
CA GLY A 150 2.68 6.60 -14.97
C GLY A 150 2.13 5.29 -15.57
N GLY A 151 1.75 4.32 -14.73
CA GLY A 151 1.10 3.08 -15.17
C GLY A 151 -0.40 3.26 -15.48
N PRO A 152 -1.03 2.31 -16.21
CA PRO A 152 -2.44 2.39 -16.58
C PRO A 152 -3.36 2.43 -15.36
N LEU A 153 -3.05 1.64 -14.31
CA LEU A 153 -3.83 1.61 -13.08
C LEU A 153 -3.85 2.99 -12.38
N ALA A 154 -2.69 3.67 -12.30
CA ALA A 154 -2.63 5.00 -11.69
C ALA A 154 -3.43 6.02 -12.52
N ARG A 155 -3.39 5.93 -13.85
CA ARG A 155 -4.21 6.78 -14.73
C ARG A 155 -5.71 6.50 -14.56
N THR A 156 -6.11 5.24 -14.45
CA THR A 156 -7.52 4.89 -14.19
C THR A 156 -8.01 5.45 -12.86
N ILE A 157 -7.23 5.27 -11.78
CA ILE A 157 -7.57 5.86 -10.47
C ILE A 157 -7.61 7.38 -10.56
N GLY A 158 -6.65 8.00 -11.24
CA GLY A 158 -6.62 9.44 -11.46
C GLY A 158 -7.86 9.95 -12.18
N GLY A 159 -8.29 9.26 -13.23
CA GLY A 159 -9.53 9.58 -13.95
C GLY A 159 -10.78 9.46 -13.08
N LEU A 160 -10.88 8.41 -12.27
CA LEU A 160 -11.99 8.23 -11.32
C LEU A 160 -12.04 9.34 -10.26
N LEU A 161 -10.89 9.79 -9.76
CA LEU A 161 -10.82 10.90 -8.82
C LEU A 161 -11.28 12.22 -9.46
N VAL A 162 -10.86 12.50 -10.70
CA VAL A 162 -11.31 13.68 -11.44
C VAL A 162 -12.83 13.65 -11.65
N LEU A 163 -13.38 12.51 -12.10
CA LEU A 163 -14.82 12.34 -12.28
C LEU A 163 -15.59 12.51 -10.95
N GLY A 164 -15.11 11.90 -9.87
CA GLY A 164 -15.69 12.04 -8.54
C GLY A 164 -15.65 13.48 -8.03
N SER A 165 -14.63 14.25 -8.40
CA SER A 165 -14.51 15.67 -8.03
C SER A 165 -15.57 16.53 -8.71
N PHE A 166 -15.86 16.28 -10.00
CA PHE A 166 -16.96 16.93 -10.70
C PHE A 166 -18.33 16.57 -10.08
N PHE A 167 -18.52 15.31 -9.71
CA PHE A 167 -19.74 14.88 -9.03
C PHE A 167 -19.88 15.54 -7.64
N ALA A 168 -18.80 15.65 -6.88
CA ALA A 168 -18.80 16.31 -5.58
C ALA A 168 -19.12 17.81 -5.71
N ALA A 169 -18.57 18.49 -6.73
CA ALA A 169 -18.88 19.89 -7.01
C ALA A 169 -20.36 20.09 -7.40
N TRP A 170 -20.89 19.21 -8.25
CA TRP A 170 -22.30 19.20 -8.61
C TRP A 170 -23.20 18.99 -7.37
N ALA A 171 -22.91 17.96 -6.57
CA ALA A 171 -23.67 17.66 -5.36
C ALA A 171 -23.60 18.81 -4.34
N ALA A 172 -22.43 19.44 -4.17
CA ALA A 172 -22.26 20.58 -3.26
C ALA A 172 -23.17 21.76 -3.65
N TRP A 173 -23.36 21.98 -4.95
CA TRP A 173 -24.24 23.01 -5.50
C TRP A 173 -25.73 22.64 -5.40
N SER A 174 -26.07 21.35 -5.51
CA SER A 174 -27.45 20.86 -5.42
C SER A 174 -28.03 20.88 -4.00
N PHE A 175 -27.21 20.97 -2.95
CA PHE A 175 -27.68 21.04 -1.57
C PHE A 175 -27.87 22.49 -1.09
N THR A 176 -28.96 22.71 -0.34
CA THR A 176 -29.22 23.98 0.35
C THR A 176 -29.21 23.75 1.87
N PRO A 177 -28.27 24.37 2.63
CA PRO A 177 -27.17 25.21 2.17
C PRO A 177 -26.03 24.40 1.50
N PRO A 178 -25.21 25.06 0.65
CA PRO A 178 -24.08 24.42 -0.01
C PRO A 178 -23.12 23.77 0.97
N LYS A 179 -22.67 22.56 0.65
CA LYS A 179 -21.80 21.78 1.54
C LYS A 179 -20.33 22.02 1.20
N ILE A 180 -19.71 22.98 1.87
CA ILE A 180 -18.30 23.38 1.66
C ILE A 180 -17.33 22.20 1.79
N TYR A 181 -17.60 21.24 2.67
CA TYR A 181 -16.76 20.05 2.82
C TYR A 181 -16.71 19.17 1.55
N LEU A 182 -17.78 19.14 0.74
CA LEU A 182 -17.78 18.43 -0.55
C LEU A 182 -16.88 19.11 -1.57
N LEU A 183 -16.85 20.45 -1.59
CA LEU A 183 -15.95 21.21 -2.45
C LEU A 183 -14.49 21.03 -2.02
N ALA A 184 -14.21 21.04 -0.72
CA ALA A 184 -12.86 20.79 -0.20
C ALA A 184 -12.38 19.38 -0.57
N MET A 185 -13.19 18.35 -0.31
CA MET A 185 -12.87 16.96 -0.64
C MET A 185 -12.70 16.77 -2.16
N GLY A 186 -13.61 17.34 -2.96
CA GLY A 186 -13.54 17.30 -4.42
C GLY A 186 -12.31 18.03 -4.97
N GLY A 187 -11.96 19.19 -4.42
CA GLY A 187 -10.76 19.94 -4.80
C GLY A 187 -9.48 19.14 -4.56
N THR A 188 -9.33 18.50 -3.39
CA THR A 188 -8.18 17.65 -3.10
C THR A 188 -8.13 16.43 -4.03
N ALA A 189 -9.27 15.76 -4.25
CA ALA A 189 -9.35 14.63 -5.17
C ALA A 189 -8.98 15.03 -6.61
N LEU A 190 -9.36 16.23 -7.06
CA LEU A 190 -9.05 16.75 -8.39
C LEU A 190 -7.54 16.93 -8.58
N VAL A 191 -6.86 17.58 -7.63
CA VAL A 191 -5.41 17.82 -7.68
C VAL A 191 -4.64 16.50 -7.72
N VAL A 192 -4.99 15.56 -6.83
CA VAL A 192 -4.39 14.22 -6.80
C VAL A 192 -4.67 13.47 -8.09
N GLY A 193 -5.90 13.51 -8.59
CA GLY A 193 -6.32 12.83 -9.81
C GLY A 193 -5.55 13.32 -11.04
N LEU A 194 -5.40 14.64 -11.19
CA LEU A 194 -4.63 15.26 -12.26
C LEU A 194 -3.14 14.89 -12.18
N ALA A 195 -2.54 14.90 -10.98
CA ALA A 195 -1.15 14.46 -10.79
C ALA A 195 -0.95 13.00 -11.22
N MET A 196 -1.87 12.10 -10.84
CA MET A 196 -1.83 10.68 -11.21
C MET A 196 -2.02 10.47 -12.73
N LEU A 197 -2.91 11.22 -13.38
CA LEU A 197 -3.09 11.19 -14.83
C LEU A 197 -1.83 11.65 -15.57
N ALA A 198 -1.17 12.69 -15.06
CA ALA A 198 0.13 13.16 -15.54
C ALA A 198 1.28 12.17 -15.27
N GLY A 199 1.02 11.06 -14.59
CA GLY A 199 2.02 10.05 -14.23
C GLY A 199 2.99 10.52 -13.15
N ARG A 200 2.65 11.58 -12.42
CA ARG A 200 3.49 12.16 -11.36
C ARG A 200 3.06 11.62 -10.00
N LYS A 201 4.03 11.51 -9.11
CA LYS A 201 3.75 11.30 -7.69
C LYS A 201 3.14 12.60 -7.15
N PRO A 202 1.94 12.57 -6.53
CA PRO A 202 1.40 13.73 -5.85
C PRO A 202 2.32 14.05 -4.66
N SER A 203 2.86 15.27 -4.65
CA SER A 203 3.60 15.81 -3.52
C SER A 203 2.63 16.07 -2.37
N PRO A 204 2.97 15.69 -1.12
CA PRO A 204 2.21 16.10 0.05
C PRO A 204 2.27 17.61 0.26
#